data_AF-A0A2A4AJT2-F1
#
_entry.id   AF-A0A2A4AJT2-F1
#
_cell.length_a   1.000
_cell.length_b   1.000
_cell.length_c   1.000
_cell.angle_alpha   90.00
_cell.angle_beta   90.00
_cell.angle_gamma   90.00
#
_symmetry.space_group_name_H-M   'P 1'
#
loop_
_entity.id
_entity.type
_entity.pdbx_description
1 polymer ?
#
loop_
_entity_poly.entity_id
_entity_poly.type
_entity_poly.pdbx_seq_one_letter_code
_entity_poly.pdbx_strand_id
1 'polypeptide(L)'
;MLNNLSKVLITQPLESRADLYSALGTIRGCNTCTAPHNLDDLADFLREHKVETIVSSAWKLSTTDTAAVLEVLGDNGVRLFR
;
A
#
# COMPACT_ATOMS: atom_id res chain seq x y z
N MET A 1 -19.78 1.32 -5.21
CA MET A 1 -18.90 1.18 -6.39
C MET A 1 -17.54 0.77 -5.85
N LEU A 2 -17.01 -0.38 -6.29
CA LEU A 2 -15.63 -0.75 -5.97
C LEU A 2 -14.71 0.16 -6.76
N ASN A 3 -13.98 1.03 -6.07
CA ASN A 3 -12.96 1.83 -6.73
C ASN A 3 -11.78 0.93 -7.08
N ASN A 4 -11.53 0.79 -8.38
CA ASN A 4 -10.42 0.01 -8.89
C ASN A 4 -9.14 0.86 -8.83
N LEU A 5 -8.27 0.55 -7.86
CA LEU A 5 -7.00 1.23 -7.62
C LEU A 5 -5.83 0.44 -8.24
N SER A 6 -5.99 -0.01 -9.49
CA SER A 6 -4.96 -0.78 -10.22
C SER A 6 -3.55 -0.22 -10.06
N LYS A 7 -3.40 1.11 -10.00
CA LYS A 7 -2.13 1.79 -9.75
C LYS A 7 -2.26 2.81 -8.63
N VAL A 8 -1.41 2.69 -7.62
CA VAL A 8 -1.30 3.62 -6.49
C VAL A 8 0.05 4.34 -6.57
N LEU A 9 0.02 5.67 -6.58
CA LEU A 9 1.20 6.52 -6.52
C LEU A 9 1.29 7.17 -5.14
N ILE A 10 2.40 6.93 -4.43
CA ILE A 10 2.70 7.51 -3.13
C ILE A 10 3.89 8.44 -3.30
N THR A 11 3.67 9.74 -3.11
CA THR A 11 4.70 10.77 -3.32
C THR A 11 5.35 11.27 -2.03
N GLN A 12 4.76 10.97 -0.87
CA GLN A 12 5.34 11.30 0.44
C GLN A 12 6.41 10.28 0.85
N PRO A 13 7.39 10.67 1.70
CA PRO A 13 8.33 9.73 2.29
C PRO A 13 7.63 8.67 3.13
N LEU A 14 8.04 7.41 2.95
CA LEU A 14 7.59 6.29 3.75
C LEU A 14 8.74 5.86 4.65
N GLU A 15 8.69 6.22 5.94
CA GLU A 15 9.75 5.91 6.91
C GLU A 15 9.36 4.73 7.81
N SER A 16 8.05 4.46 7.91
CA SER A 16 7.46 3.39 8.69
C SER A 16 6.29 2.73 7.95
N ARG A 17 5.83 1.56 8.45
CA ARG A 17 4.58 0.93 7.98
C ARG A 17 3.36 1.83 8.19
N ALA A 18 3.33 2.61 9.26
CA ALA A 18 2.23 3.53 9.54
C ALA A 18 2.10 4.62 8.45
N ASP A 19 3.22 5.10 7.91
CA ASP A 19 3.22 6.07 6.81
C ASP A 19 2.61 5.46 5.54
N LEU A 20 2.96 4.20 5.25
CA LEU A 20 2.39 3.47 4.12
C LEU A 20 0.87 3.33 4.28
N TYR A 21 0.42 2.90 5.46
CA TYR A 21 -1.00 2.68 5.70
C TYR A 21 -1.80 3.98 5.66
N SER A 22 -1.26 5.05 6.24
CA SER A 22 -1.86 6.38 6.18
C SER A 22 -1.95 6.90 4.74
N ALA A 23 -0.91 6.69 3.92
CA ALA A 23 -0.92 7.03 2.51
C ALA A 23 -2.03 6.30 1.74
N LEU A 24 -2.25 5.01 2.03
CA LEU A 24 -3.32 4.22 1.40
C LEU A 24 -4.72 4.68 1.82
N GLY A 25 -4.90 5.08 3.09
CA GLY A 25 -6.16 5.63 3.58
C GLY A 25 -6.50 7.03 3.07
N THR A 26 -5.55 7.72 2.42
CA THR A 26 -5.73 9.11 1.95
C THR A 26 -5.74 9.22 0.42
N ILE A 27 -5.89 8.09 -0.29
CA ILE A 27 -5.94 8.06 -1.75
C ILE A 27 -7.12 8.88 -2.26
N ARG A 28 -6.80 9.92 -3.05
CA ARG A 28 -7.81 10.78 -3.66
C ARG A 28 -8.73 9.97 -4.57
N GLY A 29 -10.03 10.24 -4.46
CA GLY A 29 -11.05 9.55 -5.23
C GLY A 29 -11.47 8.22 -4.62
N CYS A 30 -10.84 7.73 -3.53
CA CYS A 30 -11.25 6.53 -2.82
C CYS A 30 -11.98 6.84 -1.50
N ASN A 31 -13.29 7.12 -1.60
CA ASN A 31 -14.11 7.50 -0.44
C ASN A 31 -14.37 6.34 0.55
N THR A 32 -14.10 5.09 0.15
CA THR A 32 -14.25 3.90 1.00
C THR A 32 -12.91 3.34 1.46
N CYS A 33 -11.78 3.91 1.03
CA CYS A 33 -10.47 3.44 1.45
C CYS A 33 -10.27 3.79 2.92
N THR A 34 -10.18 2.77 3.76
CA THR A 34 -9.76 2.92 5.15
C THR A 34 -8.28 2.58 5.23
N ALA A 35 -7.52 3.34 6.02
CA ALA A 35 -6.12 3.05 6.25
C ALA A 35 -5.99 1.65 6.89
N PRO A 36 -5.10 0.78 6.38
CA PRO A 36 -4.74 -0.45 7.09
C PRO A 36 -4.17 -0.15 8.49
N HIS A 37 -4.27 -1.09 9.43
CA HIS A 37 -3.64 -0.95 10.75
C HIS A 37 -2.51 -1.95 10.97
N ASN A 38 -2.46 -3.00 10.15
CA ASN A 38 -1.48 -4.08 10.23
C ASN A 38 -1.25 -4.70 8.83
N LEU A 39 -0.46 -5.78 8.76
CA LEU A 39 -0.11 -6.44 7.49
C LEU A 39 -1.28 -7.25 6.88
N ASP A 40 -2.17 -7.78 7.71
CA ASP A 40 -3.37 -8.49 7.25
C ASP A 40 -4.38 -7.51 6.66
N ASP A 41 -4.62 -6.39 7.35
CA ASP A 41 -5.43 -5.28 6.82
C ASP A 41 -4.86 -4.75 5.49
N LEU A 42 -3.52 -4.73 5.35
CA LEU A 42 -2.88 -4.37 4.08
C LEU A 42 -3.23 -5.40 3.00
N ALA A 43 -3.11 -6.70 3.28
CA ALA A 43 -3.46 -7.73 2.32
C ALA A 43 -4.92 -7.62 1.86
N ASP A 44 -5.83 -7.37 2.80
CA ASP A 44 -7.25 -7.20 2.51
C ASP A 44 -7.51 -5.95 1.67
N PHE A 45 -6.88 -4.82 2.01
CA PHE A 45 -6.95 -3.58 1.23
C PHE A 45 -6.54 -3.81 -0.24
N LEU A 46 -5.44 -4.53 -0.48
CA LEU A 46 -4.94 -4.79 -1.84
C LEU A 46 -5.95 -5.60 -2.66
N ARG A 47 -6.57 -6.61 -2.04
CA ARG A 47 -7.57 -7.48 -2.70
C ARG A 47 -8.88 -6.73 -2.97
N GLU A 48 -9.40 -6.03 -1.96
CA GLU A 48 -10.66 -5.30 -2.05
C GLU A 48 -10.60 -4.21 -3.12
N HIS A 49 -9.48 -3.49 -3.20
CA HIS A 49 -9.31 -2.38 -4.15
C HIS A 49 -8.64 -2.79 -5.45
N LYS A 50 -8.32 -4.07 -5.64
CA LYS A 50 -7.67 -4.63 -6.84
C LYS A 50 -6.40 -3.87 -7.21
N VAL A 51 -5.56 -3.61 -6.21
CA VAL A 51 -4.28 -2.94 -6.42
C VAL A 51 -3.35 -3.90 -7.15
N GLU A 52 -2.78 -3.48 -8.28
CA GLU A 52 -1.82 -4.29 -9.04
C GLU A 52 -0.40 -3.73 -8.94
N THR A 53 -0.26 -2.44 -8.68
CA THR A 53 1.02 -1.75 -8.67
C THR A 53 1.03 -0.59 -7.69
N ILE A 54 2.08 -0.53 -6.86
CA ILE A 54 2.40 0.59 -5.98
C ILE A 54 3.69 1.23 -6.49
N VAL A 55 3.68 2.55 -6.65
CA VAL A 55 4.85 3.36 -6.97
C VAL A 55 5.11 4.30 -5.80
N SER A 56 6.28 4.19 -5.18
CA SER A 56 6.73 5.03 -4.08
C SER A 56 7.88 5.91 -4.54
N SER A 57 7.78 7.23 -4.35
CA SER A 57 8.87 8.17 -4.69
C SER A 57 10.02 8.14 -3.69
N ALA A 58 9.76 7.75 -2.44
CA ALA A 58 10.71 7.84 -1.34
C ALA A 58 10.50 6.70 -0.34
N TRP A 59 11.02 5.52 -0.67
CA TRP A 59 10.96 4.34 0.19
C TRP A 59 12.10 4.33 1.21
N LYS A 60 11.80 4.57 2.48
CA LYS A 60 12.76 4.64 3.59
C LYS A 60 12.43 3.71 4.77
N LEU A 61 11.49 2.77 4.58
CA LEU A 61 11.21 1.74 5.58
C LEU A 61 12.49 0.99 5.97
N SER A 62 12.56 0.55 7.23
CA SER A 62 13.61 -0.35 7.70
C SER A 62 13.69 -1.61 6.83
N THR A 63 14.82 -2.31 6.84
CA THR A 63 14.99 -3.57 6.11
C THR A 63 13.97 -4.63 6.55
N THR A 64 13.70 -4.71 7.86
CA THR A 64 12.70 -5.61 8.44
C THR A 64 11.29 -5.28 7.96
N ASP A 65 10.86 -4.01 8.05
CA ASP A 65 9.53 -3.61 7.60
C ASP A 65 9.38 -3.75 6.09
N THR A 66 10.43 -3.45 5.35
CA THR A 66 10.49 -3.64 3.91
C THR A 66 10.25 -5.10 3.53
N ALA A 67 10.94 -6.04 4.18
CA ALA A 67 10.78 -7.47 3.89
C ALA A 67 9.34 -7.93 4.15
N ALA A 68 8.77 -7.54 5.30
CA ALA A 68 7.41 -7.90 5.67
C ALA A 68 6.36 -7.32 4.70
N VAL A 69 6.52 -6.07 4.25
CA VAL A 69 5.61 -5.50 3.25
C VAL A 69 5.77 -6.19 1.90
N LEU A 70 7.00 -6.47 1.46
CA LEU A 70 7.26 -7.16 0.19
C LEU A 70 6.66 -8.57 0.15
N GLU A 71 6.68 -9.28 1.28
CA GLU A 71 6.01 -10.58 1.42
C GLU A 71 4.51 -10.47 1.13
N VAL A 72 3.82 -9.54 1.82
CA VAL A 72 2.39 -9.29 1.60
C VAL A 72 2.09 -8.85 0.16
N LEU A 73 2.90 -7.96 -0.42
CA LEU A 73 2.73 -7.54 -1.81
C LEU A 73 2.91 -8.71 -2.77
N GLY A 74 3.93 -9.56 -2.55
CA GLY A 74 4.21 -10.74 -3.35
C GLY A 74 3.07 -11.76 -3.33
N ASP A 75 2.56 -12.06 -2.13
CA ASP A 75 1.43 -12.99 -1.93
C ASP A 75 0.15 -12.53 -2.63
N ASN A 76 0.00 -11.21 -2.83
CA ASN A 76 -1.14 -10.61 -3.52
C ASN A 76 -0.85 -10.23 -4.98
N GLY A 77 0.32 -10.59 -5.52
CA GLY A 77 0.70 -10.31 -6.90
C GLY A 77 0.90 -8.82 -7.22
N VAL A 78 1.13 -7.99 -6.21
CA VAL A 78 1.28 -6.54 -6.34
C VAL A 78 2.74 -6.18 -6.61
N ARG A 79 2.97 -5.39 -7.66
CA ARG A 79 4.32 -4.91 -8.01
C ARG A 79 4.65 -3.64 -7.23
N LEU A 80 5.84 -3.58 -6.65
CA LEU A 80 6.38 -2.35 -6.04
C LEU A 80 7.47 -1.74 -6.93
N PHE A 81 7.32 -0.45 -7.24
CA PHE A 81 8.38 0.40 -7.77
C PHE A 81 8.74 1.42 -6.69
N ARG A 82 10.03 1.56 -6.39
CA ARG A 82 10.54 2.37 -5.29
C ARG A 82 11.92 2.92 -5.60
#